data_AF-A0A7R9HH57-F1
#
_entry.id   AF-A0A7R9HH57-F1
#
_cell.length_a   1.000
_cell.length_b   1.000
_cell.length_c   1.000
_cell.angle_alpha   90.00
_cell.angle_beta   90.00
_cell.angle_gamma   90.00
#
_symmetry.space_group_name_H-M   'P 1'
#
loop_
_entity.id
_entity.type
_entity.pdbx_description
1 polymer ?
#
loop_
_entity_poly.entity_id
_entity_poly.type
_entity_poly.pdbx_seq_one_letter_code
_entity_poly.pdbx_strand_id
1 'polypeptide(L)'
;SVVKAAASALHSGNSFNFTKFYNQKAVTVGFPNVMGLPFLFTFNTPTLLQIGGEARIRTHPDLAQGSGSSIPIPGVVNASADVHFVYSTKIEGQIGFVTPFDHRQYVAAVDKNTQLNLPISASVDVDIENAKIQATFSPINSERDYQIFHCSSKPYTTKHDIINLKPHNQDSDYHKIHVLKEPRQQQAIFGANSTGMAFRLNYKNEKEFNSTSWIVEEAKKQDPLVLLYFPWADDTIQYSNVSLTYDARRSSTKAVKFTVAFANETSSSRHSEESKGDRINPAEPSSHSPDSETRRQEFLDRVAE
;
A
#
# COMPACT_ATOMS: atom_id res chain seq x y z
N SER A 1 -12.68 35.57 1.85
CA SER A 1 -11.30 35.22 1.45
C SER A 1 -11.29 33.79 0.93
N VAL A 2 -10.30 33.42 0.11
CA VAL A 2 -10.11 32.05 -0.40
C VAL A 2 -10.04 31.02 0.75
N VAL A 3 -9.41 31.40 1.86
CA VAL A 3 -9.28 30.57 3.07
C VAL A 3 -10.63 30.20 3.69
N LYS A 4 -11.57 31.15 3.83
CA LYS A 4 -12.92 30.86 4.37
C LYS A 4 -13.73 29.94 3.44
N ALA A 5 -13.62 30.13 2.12
CA ALA A 5 -14.29 29.28 1.15
C ALA A 5 -13.74 27.84 1.17
N ALA A 6 -12.42 27.69 1.26
CA ALA A 6 -11.77 26.39 1.40
C ALA A 6 -12.12 25.70 2.72
N ALA A 7 -12.10 26.44 3.84
CA ALA A 7 -12.51 25.94 5.15
C ALA A 7 -13.97 25.48 5.16
N SER A 8 -14.88 26.24 4.54
CA SER A 8 -16.29 25.87 4.43
C SER A 8 -16.51 24.61 3.58
N ALA A 9 -15.81 24.48 2.44
CA ALA A 9 -15.90 23.29 1.59
C ALA A 9 -15.37 22.03 2.30
N LEU A 10 -14.31 22.16 3.10
CA LEU A 10 -13.73 21.05 3.85
C LEU A 10 -14.50 20.75 5.16
N HIS A 11 -15.27 21.70 5.70
CA HIS A 11 -16.08 21.50 6.89
C HIS A 11 -17.19 20.46 6.66
N SER A 12 -17.88 20.54 5.51
CA SER A 12 -18.93 19.59 5.11
C SER A 12 -18.41 18.28 4.53
N GLY A 13 -17.11 18.20 4.26
CA GLY A 13 -16.50 17.12 3.48
C GLY A 13 -16.46 17.48 2.00
N ASN A 14 -15.28 17.31 1.41
CA ASN A 14 -15.05 17.50 -0.01
C ASN A 14 -14.54 16.19 -0.62
N SER A 15 -15.22 15.73 -1.66
CA SER A 15 -14.78 14.54 -2.39
C SER A 15 -13.77 14.89 -3.47
N PHE A 16 -12.86 13.97 -3.74
CA PHE A 16 -11.92 14.07 -4.83
C PHE A 16 -11.85 12.73 -5.55
N ASN A 17 -11.65 12.77 -6.87
CA ASN A 17 -11.45 11.58 -7.68
C ASN A 17 -10.55 11.94 -8.86
N PHE A 18 -9.40 11.29 -8.92
CA PHE A 18 -8.46 11.38 -10.00
C PHE A 18 -8.22 9.98 -10.54
N THR A 19 -8.47 9.78 -11.83
CA THR A 19 -8.20 8.52 -12.52
C THR A 19 -7.40 8.81 -13.77
N LYS A 20 -6.29 8.10 -13.95
CA LYS A 20 -5.43 8.17 -15.13
C LYS A 20 -5.14 6.78 -15.64
N PHE A 21 -5.45 6.54 -16.90
CA PHE A 21 -5.09 5.33 -17.62
C PHE A 21 -4.16 5.70 -18.77
N TYR A 22 -3.03 5.02 -18.88
CA TYR A 22 -2.01 5.30 -19.88
C TYR A 22 -1.16 4.07 -20.14
N ASN A 23 -0.58 3.97 -21.33
CA ASN A 23 0.37 2.92 -21.66
C ASN A 23 1.79 3.46 -21.45
N GLN A 24 2.54 2.93 -20.49
CA GLN A 24 3.89 3.42 -20.16
C GLN A 24 4.88 3.17 -21.29
N LYS A 25 4.80 2.00 -21.92
CA LYS A 25 5.68 1.55 -22.98
C LYS A 25 4.86 0.75 -23.97
N ALA A 26 5.00 1.07 -25.26
CA ALA A 26 4.35 0.35 -26.35
C ALA A 26 5.38 0.15 -27.46
N VAL A 27 5.66 -1.10 -27.80
CA VAL A 27 6.54 -1.47 -28.91
C VAL A 27 5.81 -2.50 -29.75
N THR A 28 5.83 -2.31 -31.06
CA THR A 28 5.36 -3.30 -32.02
C THR A 28 6.37 -3.38 -33.15
N VAL A 29 6.88 -4.58 -33.39
CA VAL A 29 7.81 -4.87 -34.48
C VAL A 29 7.17 -5.95 -35.34
N GLY A 30 7.02 -5.66 -36.63
CA GLY A 30 6.45 -6.59 -37.60
C GLY A 30 7.44 -6.87 -38.73
N PHE A 31 7.56 -8.13 -39.13
CA PHE A 31 8.37 -8.54 -40.27
C PHE A 31 7.84 -9.85 -40.87
N PRO A 32 8.06 -10.14 -42.16
CA PRO A 32 7.71 -11.44 -42.73
C PRO A 32 8.67 -12.53 -42.21
N ASN A 33 8.14 -13.70 -41.88
CA ASN A 33 8.98 -14.88 -41.60
C ASN A 33 9.45 -15.55 -42.91
N VAL A 34 10.25 -16.62 -42.81
CA VAL A 34 10.77 -17.37 -43.98
C VAL A 34 9.67 -17.97 -44.87
N MET A 35 8.46 -18.15 -44.32
CA MET A 35 7.28 -18.63 -45.04
C MET A 35 6.47 -17.48 -45.66
N GLY A 36 6.93 -16.23 -45.54
CA GLY A 36 6.21 -15.04 -45.99
C GLY A 36 5.04 -14.61 -45.11
N LEU A 37 4.84 -15.25 -43.95
CA LEU A 37 3.74 -14.93 -43.04
C LEU A 37 4.10 -13.72 -42.16
N PRO A 38 3.14 -12.82 -41.84
CA PRO A 38 3.37 -11.70 -40.94
C PRO A 38 3.72 -12.19 -39.53
N PHE A 39 4.93 -11.90 -39.07
CA PHE A 39 5.38 -12.10 -37.70
C PHE A 39 5.25 -10.80 -36.92
N LEU A 40 4.79 -10.88 -35.67
CA LEU A 40 4.62 -9.74 -34.78
C LEU A 40 5.29 -10.02 -33.43
N PHE A 41 6.03 -9.02 -32.96
CA PHE A 41 6.45 -8.88 -31.58
C PHE A 41 5.78 -7.64 -30.99
N THR A 42 5.02 -7.80 -29.91
CA THR A 42 4.36 -6.69 -29.22
C THR A 42 4.75 -6.67 -27.76
N PHE A 43 5.06 -5.48 -27.24
CA PHE A 43 5.31 -5.24 -25.83
C PHE A 43 4.50 -4.04 -25.37
N ASN A 44 3.60 -4.23 -24.41
CA ASN A 44 2.76 -3.18 -23.85
C ASN A 44 2.85 -3.12 -22.32
N THR A 45 2.66 -1.94 -21.75
CA THR A 45 2.60 -1.74 -20.30
C THR A 45 1.45 -0.80 -19.89
N PRO A 46 0.18 -1.18 -20.14
CA PRO A 46 -0.98 -0.43 -19.67
C PRO A 46 -0.94 -0.28 -18.15
N THR A 47 -1.19 0.95 -17.69
CA THR A 47 -1.12 1.34 -16.28
C THR A 47 -2.32 2.22 -15.91
N LEU A 48 -2.96 1.88 -14.80
CA LEU A 48 -4.03 2.60 -14.14
C LEU A 48 -3.50 3.20 -12.82
N LEU A 49 -3.70 4.50 -12.64
CA LEU A 49 -3.54 5.19 -11.37
C LEU A 49 -4.89 5.80 -11.01
N GLN A 50 -5.41 5.45 -9.83
CA GLN A 50 -6.64 6.00 -9.30
C GLN A 50 -6.41 6.45 -7.86
N ILE A 51 -6.82 7.68 -7.56
CA ILE A 51 -6.79 8.26 -6.22
C ILE A 51 -8.12 8.95 -6.02
N GLY A 52 -8.92 8.47 -5.08
CA GLY A 52 -10.21 9.09 -4.76
C GLY A 52 -10.54 8.97 -3.29
N GLY A 53 -11.48 9.78 -2.82
CA GLY A 53 -11.77 9.85 -1.40
C GLY A 53 -12.62 11.03 -0.99
N GLU A 54 -12.73 11.20 0.31
CA GLU A 54 -13.38 12.34 0.95
C GLU A 54 -12.48 12.87 2.07
N ALA A 55 -12.29 14.19 2.12
CA ALA A 55 -11.54 14.85 3.17
C ALA A 55 -12.44 15.84 3.93
N ARG A 56 -12.30 15.86 5.26
CA ARG A 56 -13.02 16.74 6.18
C ARG A 56 -12.03 17.45 7.10
N ILE A 57 -12.25 18.73 7.37
CA ILE A 57 -11.49 19.52 8.34
C ILE A 57 -12.45 20.26 9.26
N ARG A 58 -12.27 20.10 10.57
CA ARG A 58 -12.99 20.82 11.62
C ARG A 58 -11.99 21.58 12.48
N THR A 59 -12.39 22.76 12.95
CA THR A 59 -11.56 23.65 13.76
C THR A 59 -12.34 24.19 14.93
N HIS A 60 -11.67 24.48 16.04
CA HIS A 60 -12.26 25.18 17.18
C HIS A 60 -11.39 26.38 17.59
N PRO A 61 -11.93 27.62 17.59
CA PRO A 61 -13.23 28.03 17.03
C PRO A 61 -13.35 27.79 15.51
N ASP A 62 -14.58 27.63 15.00
CA ASP A 62 -14.84 27.26 13.60
C ASP A 62 -14.48 28.42 12.64
N LEU A 63 -13.45 28.19 11.82
CA LEU A 63 -13.00 29.13 10.80
C LEU A 63 -14.06 29.43 9.72
N ALA A 64 -15.05 28.55 9.53
CA ALA A 64 -16.12 28.74 8.56
C ALA A 64 -17.20 29.74 9.01
N GLN A 65 -17.34 30.01 10.33
CA GLN A 65 -18.47 30.78 10.89
C GLN A 65 -18.09 32.19 11.40
N GLY A 66 -16.90 32.70 11.09
CA GLY A 66 -16.45 34.03 11.55
C GLY A 66 -17.07 35.22 10.79
N SER A 67 -17.76 36.12 11.51
CA SER A 67 -18.43 37.33 11.00
C SER A 67 -17.51 38.54 10.74
N GLY A 68 -16.21 38.46 11.03
CA GLY A 68 -15.24 39.56 10.86
C GLY A 68 -14.16 39.34 9.78
N SER A 69 -13.38 40.38 9.49
CA SER A 69 -12.21 40.37 8.58
C SER A 69 -10.97 39.70 9.18
N SER A 70 -10.98 39.38 10.47
CA SER A 70 -9.91 38.64 11.17
C SER A 70 -10.18 37.14 11.14
N ILE A 71 -9.14 36.35 10.86
CA ILE A 71 -9.16 34.89 10.92
C ILE A 71 -8.60 34.50 12.30
N PRO A 72 -9.43 34.01 13.25
CA PRO A 72 -8.93 33.60 14.56
C PRO A 72 -7.95 32.42 14.40
N ILE A 73 -6.89 32.38 15.21
CA ILE A 73 -6.00 31.22 15.27
C ILE A 73 -6.76 30.11 16.03
N PRO A 74 -7.02 28.94 15.42
CA PRO A 74 -7.72 27.85 16.09
C PRO A 74 -6.85 27.24 17.19
N GLY A 75 -7.46 26.84 18.30
CA GLY A 75 -6.78 26.07 19.37
C GLY A 75 -6.72 24.58 19.05
N VAL A 76 -7.71 24.06 18.30
CA VAL A 76 -7.80 22.65 17.89
C VAL A 76 -8.13 22.53 16.41
N VAL A 77 -7.46 21.61 15.72
CA VAL A 77 -7.70 21.25 14.32
C VAL A 77 -7.87 19.74 14.22
N ASN A 78 -9.01 19.27 13.72
CA ASN A 78 -9.28 17.86 13.41
C ASN A 78 -9.40 17.70 11.91
N ALA A 79 -8.49 16.97 11.29
CA ALA A 79 -8.56 16.61 9.88
C ALA A 79 -8.80 15.11 9.75
N SER A 80 -9.68 14.68 8.85
CA SER A 80 -9.90 13.28 8.54
C SER A 80 -10.03 13.08 7.04
N ALA A 81 -9.47 12.00 6.50
CA ALA A 81 -9.59 11.65 5.10
C ALA A 81 -9.74 10.15 4.92
N ASP A 82 -10.71 9.75 4.11
CA ASP A 82 -10.84 8.40 3.59
C ASP A 82 -10.28 8.39 2.16
N VAL A 83 -9.26 7.58 1.91
CA VAL A 83 -8.50 7.56 0.66
C VAL A 83 -8.48 6.15 0.08
N HIS A 84 -8.96 6.03 -1.16
CA HIS A 84 -8.79 4.88 -2.02
C HIS A 84 -7.69 5.16 -3.03
N PHE A 85 -6.53 4.55 -2.81
CA PHE A 85 -5.42 4.58 -3.75
C PHE A 85 -5.31 3.23 -4.46
N VAL A 86 -5.35 3.25 -5.80
CA VAL A 86 -5.14 2.07 -6.64
C VAL A 86 -4.08 2.37 -7.68
N TYR A 87 -3.04 1.55 -7.70
CA TYR A 87 -2.07 1.50 -8.79
C TYR A 87 -2.11 0.10 -9.39
N SER A 88 -2.35 -0.02 -10.68
CA SER A 88 -2.36 -1.30 -11.38
C SER A 88 -1.61 -1.18 -12.69
N THR A 89 -0.71 -2.11 -12.97
CA THR A 89 0.02 -2.18 -14.22
C THR A 89 0.05 -3.61 -14.72
N LYS A 90 0.01 -3.77 -16.04
CA LYS A 90 0.14 -5.06 -16.71
C LYS A 90 1.22 -4.94 -17.75
N ILE A 91 2.24 -5.79 -17.68
CA ILE A 91 3.24 -5.97 -18.74
C ILE A 91 2.74 -7.11 -19.63
N GLU A 92 2.61 -6.84 -20.92
CA GLU A 92 2.17 -7.80 -21.93
C GLU A 92 3.28 -7.95 -22.97
N GLY A 93 3.96 -9.09 -22.97
CA GLY A 93 4.91 -9.46 -24.02
C GLY A 93 4.30 -10.54 -24.88
N GLN A 94 4.21 -10.34 -26.19
CA GLN A 94 3.66 -11.31 -27.13
C GLN A 94 4.57 -11.46 -28.34
N ILE A 95 4.69 -12.68 -28.81
CA ILE A 95 5.41 -13.03 -30.02
C ILE A 95 4.59 -14.05 -30.79
N GLY A 96 4.49 -13.88 -32.10
CA GLY A 96 3.62 -14.75 -32.89
C GLY A 96 3.61 -14.42 -34.36
N PHE A 97 2.82 -15.17 -35.11
CA PHE A 97 2.58 -14.92 -36.52
C PHE A 97 1.10 -15.09 -36.86
N VAL A 98 0.70 -14.42 -37.93
CA VAL A 98 -0.65 -14.46 -38.48
C VAL A 98 -0.66 -15.34 -39.72
N THR A 99 -1.69 -16.17 -39.87
CA THR A 99 -2.02 -16.91 -41.07
C THR A 99 -3.26 -16.28 -41.71
N PRO A 100 -3.10 -15.44 -42.75
CA PRO A 100 -4.22 -14.71 -43.32
C PRO A 100 -5.31 -15.59 -43.94
N PHE A 101 -4.95 -16.80 -44.40
CA PHE A 101 -5.85 -17.70 -45.11
C PHE A 101 -6.90 -18.38 -44.21
N ASP A 102 -6.65 -18.48 -42.91
CA ASP A 102 -7.59 -19.06 -41.92
C ASP A 102 -7.90 -18.09 -40.77
N HIS A 103 -7.47 -16.82 -40.89
CA HIS A 103 -7.66 -15.75 -39.93
C HIS A 103 -7.15 -16.09 -38.52
N ARG A 104 -6.08 -16.89 -38.41
CA ARG A 104 -5.48 -17.26 -37.12
C ARG A 104 -4.24 -16.46 -36.80
N GLN A 105 -4.06 -16.21 -35.52
CA GLN A 105 -2.82 -15.72 -34.94
C GLN A 105 -2.32 -16.76 -33.94
N TYR A 106 -1.10 -17.23 -34.14
CA TYR A 106 -0.43 -18.16 -33.24
C TYR A 106 0.47 -17.35 -32.33
N VAL A 107 0.19 -17.37 -31.03
CA VAL A 107 0.83 -16.48 -30.05
C VAL A 107 1.48 -17.30 -28.94
N ALA A 108 2.71 -16.95 -28.61
CA ALA A 108 3.30 -17.19 -27.30
C ALA A 108 3.41 -15.84 -26.57
N ALA A 109 2.99 -15.80 -25.31
CA ALA A 109 2.89 -14.55 -24.59
C ALA A 109 3.17 -14.72 -23.09
N VAL A 110 3.49 -13.61 -22.44
CA VAL A 110 3.62 -13.50 -21.00
C VAL A 110 2.88 -12.25 -20.53
N ASP A 111 1.97 -12.47 -19.59
CA ASP A 111 1.28 -11.40 -18.87
C ASP A 111 1.85 -11.31 -17.45
N LYS A 112 2.48 -10.19 -17.10
CA LYS A 112 2.84 -9.87 -15.71
C LYS A 112 1.91 -8.78 -15.18
N ASN A 113 1.21 -9.05 -14.08
CA ASN A 113 0.30 -8.10 -13.44
C ASN A 113 0.90 -7.62 -12.13
N THR A 114 0.77 -6.34 -11.81
CA THR A 114 1.06 -5.79 -10.48
C THR A 114 -0.08 -4.87 -10.08
N GLN A 115 -0.52 -4.99 -8.82
CA GLN A 115 -1.59 -4.18 -8.27
C GLN A 115 -1.29 -3.83 -6.82
N LEU A 116 -1.44 -2.55 -6.49
CA LEU A 116 -1.44 -2.00 -5.15
C LEU A 116 -2.80 -1.34 -4.91
N ASN A 117 -3.47 -1.70 -3.83
CA ASN A 117 -4.80 -1.23 -3.47
C ASN A 117 -4.82 -0.88 -1.98
N LEU A 118 -4.83 0.42 -1.68
CA LEU A 118 -4.73 0.96 -0.33
C LEU A 118 -5.99 1.76 0.01
N PRO A 119 -6.99 1.14 0.67
CA PRO A 119 -8.15 1.81 1.21
C PRO A 119 -7.90 2.22 2.67
N ILE A 120 -7.36 3.42 2.86
CA ILE A 120 -6.90 3.93 4.17
C ILE A 120 -7.79 5.07 4.64
N SER A 121 -8.21 5.01 5.91
CA SER A 121 -8.75 6.13 6.65
C SER A 121 -7.65 6.72 7.52
N ALA A 122 -7.49 8.03 7.48
CA ALA A 122 -6.51 8.76 8.28
C ALA A 122 -7.19 9.90 9.03
N SER A 123 -6.86 10.08 10.31
CA SER A 123 -7.26 11.25 11.08
C SER A 123 -6.04 11.90 11.74
N VAL A 124 -6.04 13.22 11.80
CA VAL A 124 -5.01 14.02 12.47
C VAL A 124 -5.70 15.02 13.38
N ASP A 125 -5.39 14.93 14.66
CA ASP A 125 -5.87 15.83 15.70
C ASP A 125 -4.68 16.65 16.20
N VAL A 126 -4.73 17.96 15.95
CA VAL A 126 -3.73 18.93 16.40
C VAL A 126 -4.36 19.77 17.49
N ASP A 127 -3.83 19.63 18.70
CA ASP A 127 -4.15 20.44 19.86
C ASP A 127 -2.99 21.42 20.09
N ILE A 128 -3.20 22.67 19.69
CA ILE A 128 -2.18 23.72 19.70
C ILE A 128 -1.97 24.21 21.14
N GLU A 129 -3.02 24.23 21.97
CA GLU A 129 -2.94 24.65 23.37
C GLU A 129 -2.06 23.69 24.19
N ASN A 130 -2.19 22.39 23.94
CA ASN A 130 -1.41 21.35 24.62
C ASN A 130 -0.18 20.88 23.82
N ALA A 131 0.15 21.56 22.72
CA ALA A 131 1.26 21.20 21.81
C ALA A 131 1.30 19.69 21.46
N LYS A 132 0.14 19.10 21.19
CA LYS A 132 -0.06 17.66 20.98
C LYS A 132 -0.61 17.38 19.59
N ILE A 133 0.04 16.46 18.88
CA ILE A 133 -0.36 15.98 17.56
C ILE A 133 -0.65 14.49 17.67
N GLN A 134 -1.83 14.08 17.24
CA GLN A 134 -2.22 12.67 17.18
C GLN A 134 -2.58 12.33 15.74
N ALA A 135 -1.97 11.28 15.19
CA ALA A 135 -2.30 10.78 13.85
C ALA A 135 -2.77 9.34 13.96
N THR A 136 -3.95 9.04 13.46
CA THR A 136 -4.53 7.69 13.46
C THR A 136 -4.70 7.20 12.03
N PHE A 137 -4.31 5.96 11.77
CA PHE A 137 -4.44 5.29 10.48
C PHE A 137 -5.17 3.97 10.65
N SER A 138 -6.16 3.71 9.81
CA SER A 138 -6.90 2.45 9.79
C SER A 138 -7.31 2.07 8.37
N PRO A 139 -7.67 0.81 8.11
CA PRO A 139 -8.44 0.48 6.90
C PRO A 139 -9.79 1.19 6.92
N ILE A 140 -10.30 1.63 5.77
CA ILE A 140 -11.61 2.32 5.66
C ILE A 140 -12.74 1.44 6.23
N ASN A 141 -12.66 0.12 6.06
CA ASN A 141 -13.53 -0.83 6.76
C ASN A 141 -12.69 -1.91 7.44
N SER A 142 -12.48 -1.75 8.75
CA SER A 142 -11.68 -2.67 9.55
C SER A 142 -12.26 -4.07 9.75
N GLU A 143 -13.49 -4.35 9.30
CA GLU A 143 -14.09 -5.70 9.34
C GLU A 143 -13.86 -6.49 8.06
N ARG A 144 -13.29 -5.86 7.02
CA ARG A 144 -13.11 -6.46 5.70
C ARG A 144 -11.65 -6.76 5.42
N ASP A 145 -11.41 -7.92 4.84
CA ASP A 145 -10.11 -8.24 4.26
C ASP A 145 -9.84 -7.36 3.03
N TYR A 146 -8.63 -6.84 2.93
CA TYR A 146 -8.17 -6.06 1.78
C TYR A 146 -6.93 -6.69 1.17
N GLN A 147 -7.03 -7.08 -0.10
CA GLN A 147 -5.83 -7.43 -0.87
C GLN A 147 -5.09 -6.13 -1.18
N ILE A 148 -4.04 -5.87 -0.40
CA ILE A 148 -3.23 -4.67 -0.48
C ILE A 148 -2.31 -4.74 -1.69
N PHE A 149 -1.74 -5.92 -1.93
CA PHE A 149 -0.79 -6.11 -3.02
C PHE A 149 -1.07 -7.40 -3.78
N HIS A 150 -0.86 -7.35 -5.09
CA HIS A 150 -0.89 -8.49 -5.97
C HIS A 150 0.23 -8.39 -6.99
N CYS A 151 0.91 -9.51 -7.25
CA CYS A 151 1.63 -9.68 -8.48
C CYS A 151 1.41 -11.08 -9.06
N SER A 152 1.40 -11.20 -10.37
CA SER A 152 1.39 -12.51 -11.02
C SER A 152 2.14 -12.48 -12.34
N SER A 153 2.69 -13.60 -12.73
CA SER A 153 3.28 -13.86 -14.05
C SER A 153 2.59 -15.07 -14.64
N LYS A 154 2.11 -14.95 -15.88
CA LYS A 154 1.35 -15.99 -16.58
C LYS A 154 1.86 -16.10 -18.01
N PRO A 155 2.82 -17.02 -18.27
CA PRO A 155 3.17 -17.38 -19.63
C PRO A 155 2.10 -18.30 -20.24
N TYR A 156 1.78 -18.12 -21.51
CA TYR A 156 0.78 -18.90 -22.23
C TYR A 156 1.06 -18.97 -23.73
N THR A 157 0.42 -19.92 -24.38
CA THR A 157 0.24 -19.97 -25.83
C THR A 157 -1.24 -19.95 -26.17
N THR A 158 -1.59 -19.40 -27.33
CA THR A 158 -2.96 -19.47 -27.84
C THR A 158 -3.00 -19.46 -29.36
N LYS A 159 -4.10 -19.95 -29.91
CA LYS A 159 -4.51 -19.72 -31.30
C LYS A 159 -5.69 -18.76 -31.27
N HIS A 160 -5.42 -17.51 -31.57
CA HIS A 160 -6.40 -16.45 -31.54
C HIS A 160 -7.04 -16.29 -32.91
N ASP A 161 -8.35 -16.02 -32.93
CA ASP A 161 -9.06 -15.64 -34.15
C ASP A 161 -8.99 -14.12 -34.29
N ILE A 162 -8.34 -13.61 -35.34
CA ILE A 162 -8.07 -12.17 -35.48
C ILE A 162 -9.33 -11.32 -35.69
N ILE A 163 -10.47 -11.93 -36.05
CA ILE A 163 -11.76 -11.25 -36.14
C ILE A 163 -12.56 -11.26 -34.83
N ASN A 164 -12.08 -11.99 -33.82
CA ASN A 164 -12.73 -12.11 -32.52
C ASN A 164 -12.16 -11.06 -31.55
N LEU A 165 -13.03 -10.24 -30.95
CA LEU A 165 -12.64 -9.20 -30.00
C LEU A 165 -12.45 -9.71 -28.56
N LYS A 166 -12.61 -11.01 -28.32
CA LYS A 166 -12.37 -11.61 -27.01
C LYS A 166 -10.87 -11.54 -26.67
N PRO A 167 -10.53 -11.31 -25.39
CA PRO A 167 -9.13 -11.40 -24.96
C PRO A 167 -8.58 -12.82 -25.11
N HIS A 168 -7.27 -12.94 -25.33
CA HIS A 168 -6.56 -14.23 -25.51
C HIS A 168 -6.88 -15.28 -24.43
N ASN A 169 -7.08 -14.86 -23.18
CA ASN A 169 -7.39 -15.76 -22.07
C ASN A 169 -8.80 -16.38 -22.13
N GLN A 170 -9.61 -16.02 -23.13
CA GLN A 170 -10.93 -16.58 -23.41
C GLN A 170 -10.96 -17.41 -24.71
N ASP A 171 -9.82 -17.58 -25.39
CA ASP A 171 -9.72 -18.48 -26.54
C ASP A 171 -9.89 -19.94 -26.11
N SER A 172 -10.48 -20.76 -26.98
CA SER A 172 -10.59 -22.22 -26.77
C SER A 172 -9.23 -22.91 -26.67
N ASP A 173 -8.24 -22.38 -27.39
CA ASP A 173 -6.88 -22.91 -27.48
C ASP A 173 -5.91 -22.18 -26.52
N TYR A 174 -6.42 -21.52 -25.48
CA TYR A 174 -5.56 -20.89 -24.47
C TYR A 174 -4.91 -21.94 -23.57
N HIS A 175 -3.58 -22.06 -23.66
CA HIS A 175 -2.79 -23.00 -22.87
C HIS A 175 -1.78 -22.25 -22.02
N LYS A 176 -1.91 -22.37 -20.70
CA LYS A 176 -0.89 -21.83 -19.78
C LYS A 176 0.38 -22.68 -19.88
N ILE A 177 1.53 -22.02 -19.92
CA ILE A 177 2.83 -22.68 -19.85
C ILE A 177 3.13 -22.91 -18.37
N HIS A 178 3.28 -24.17 -18.00
CA HIS A 178 3.58 -24.61 -16.64
C HIS A 178 4.86 -25.46 -16.66
N VAL A 179 5.83 -25.14 -15.80
CA VAL A 179 7.07 -25.92 -15.65
C VAL A 179 6.86 -27.10 -14.69
N LEU A 180 6.05 -26.91 -13.66
CA LEU A 180 5.63 -27.96 -12.73
C LEU A 180 4.21 -28.41 -13.03
N LYS A 181 3.92 -29.70 -12.82
CA LYS A 181 2.54 -30.22 -12.92
C LYS A 181 1.60 -29.53 -11.93
N GLU A 182 2.10 -29.21 -10.74
CA GLU A 182 1.39 -28.45 -9.72
C GLU A 182 2.31 -27.36 -9.14
N PRO A 183 1.90 -26.08 -9.18
CA PRO A 183 2.67 -25.01 -8.55
C PRO A 183 2.72 -25.20 -7.03
N ARG A 184 3.90 -25.01 -6.43
CA ARG A 184 4.07 -25.01 -4.98
C ARG A 184 3.30 -23.83 -4.40
N GLN A 185 2.59 -24.06 -3.30
CA GLN A 185 1.80 -23.02 -2.63
C GLN A 185 2.18 -22.95 -1.16
N GLN A 186 2.40 -21.72 -0.68
CA GLN A 186 2.78 -21.42 0.69
C GLN A 186 2.04 -20.18 1.17
N GLN A 187 1.85 -20.13 2.49
CA GLN A 187 1.15 -19.05 3.15
C GLN A 187 1.89 -18.69 4.42
N ALA A 188 2.09 -17.39 4.64
CA ALA A 188 2.67 -16.85 5.86
C ALA A 188 1.73 -15.77 6.42
N ILE A 189 1.68 -15.66 7.75
CA ILE A 189 0.93 -14.62 8.44
C ILE A 189 1.88 -13.93 9.40
N PHE A 190 1.88 -12.60 9.39
CA PHE A 190 2.74 -11.77 10.23
C PHE A 190 1.98 -10.55 10.77
N GLY A 191 2.61 -9.84 11.70
CA GLY A 191 2.08 -8.59 12.28
C GLY A 191 1.07 -8.78 13.43
N ALA A 192 0.33 -9.88 13.47
CA ALA A 192 -0.72 -10.11 14.47
C ALA A 192 -0.21 -10.02 15.92
N ASN A 193 0.93 -10.65 16.21
CA ASN A 193 1.51 -10.67 17.55
C ASN A 193 2.38 -9.45 17.88
N SER A 194 2.91 -8.75 16.87
CA SER A 194 3.84 -7.63 17.06
C SER A 194 3.14 -6.28 17.06
N THR A 195 2.19 -6.07 16.15
CA THR A 195 1.48 -4.79 15.93
C THR A 195 -0.02 -4.89 16.19
N GLY A 196 -0.55 -6.09 16.39
CA GLY A 196 -2.00 -6.33 16.43
C GLY A 196 -2.68 -6.35 15.06
N MET A 197 -2.01 -5.94 13.98
CA MET A 197 -2.52 -6.02 12.61
C MET A 197 -1.98 -7.25 11.90
N ALA A 198 -2.87 -8.12 11.42
CA ALA A 198 -2.51 -9.35 10.72
C ALA A 198 -2.44 -9.14 9.20
N PHE A 199 -1.33 -9.58 8.62
CA PHE A 199 -1.14 -9.60 7.17
C PHE A 199 -0.87 -11.02 6.71
N ARG A 200 -1.58 -11.45 5.67
CA ARG A 200 -1.52 -12.77 5.07
C ARG A 200 -0.85 -12.67 3.71
N LEU A 201 0.33 -13.27 3.61
CA LEU A 201 1.07 -13.43 2.36
C LEU A 201 0.77 -14.81 1.78
N ASN A 202 0.19 -14.84 0.58
CA ASN A 202 0.05 -16.07 -0.19
C ASN A 202 1.07 -16.05 -1.33
N TYR A 203 1.74 -17.18 -1.52
CA TYR A 203 2.74 -17.36 -2.55
C TYR A 203 2.47 -18.66 -3.28
N LYS A 204 2.35 -18.59 -4.61
CA LYS A 204 2.17 -19.76 -5.48
C LYS A 204 3.11 -19.64 -6.67
N ASN A 205 4.06 -20.57 -6.81
CA ASN A 205 5.10 -20.49 -7.84
C ASN A 205 5.45 -21.87 -8.43
N GLU A 206 6.18 -21.85 -9.53
CA GLU A 206 6.72 -23.06 -10.16
C GLU A 206 8.23 -23.20 -10.04
N LYS A 207 8.88 -22.22 -9.41
CA LYS A 207 10.32 -22.23 -9.21
C LYS A 207 10.68 -23.19 -8.07
N GLU A 208 11.72 -23.99 -8.25
CA GLU A 208 12.41 -24.66 -7.15
C GLU A 208 13.14 -23.63 -6.29
N PHE A 209 12.40 -22.81 -5.54
CA PHE A 209 13.00 -22.07 -4.45
C PHE A 209 13.21 -23.06 -3.31
N ASN A 210 14.48 -23.40 -3.10
CA ASN A 210 14.93 -24.38 -2.13
C ASN A 210 14.82 -23.85 -0.67
N SER A 211 13.72 -23.17 -0.31
CA SER A 211 13.63 -22.44 0.96
C SER A 211 12.50 -21.40 1.01
N THR A 212 11.29 -21.65 1.52
CA THR A 212 10.46 -20.53 2.05
C THR A 212 11.20 -19.70 3.09
N SER A 213 12.24 -20.29 3.70
CA SER A 213 13.17 -19.64 4.61
C SER A 213 13.84 -18.44 3.98
N TRP A 214 14.24 -18.42 2.71
CA TRP A 214 15.00 -17.28 2.19
C TRP A 214 14.14 -16.00 2.08
N ILE A 215 12.85 -16.06 1.70
CA ILE A 215 11.98 -14.85 1.68
C ILE A 215 11.74 -14.35 3.10
N VAL A 216 11.48 -15.27 4.02
CA VAL A 216 11.25 -14.95 5.44
C VAL A 216 12.54 -14.46 6.12
N GLU A 217 13.69 -14.99 5.71
CA GLU A 217 15.02 -14.65 6.21
C GLU A 217 15.51 -13.33 5.60
N GLU A 218 15.23 -13.06 4.33
CA GLU A 218 15.50 -11.78 3.69
C GLU A 218 14.56 -10.69 4.22
N ALA A 219 13.28 -10.97 4.44
CA ALA A 219 12.37 -10.04 5.13
C ALA A 219 12.76 -9.78 6.59
N LYS A 220 13.53 -10.69 7.20
CA LYS A 220 14.12 -10.49 8.54
C LYS A 220 15.47 -9.77 8.50
N LYS A 221 16.23 -9.88 7.40
CA LYS A 221 17.58 -9.29 7.23
C LYS A 221 17.57 -7.94 6.51
N GLN A 222 16.57 -7.67 5.67
CA GLN A 222 16.41 -6.47 4.86
C GLN A 222 15.15 -5.69 5.27
N ASP A 223 15.07 -4.45 4.80
CA ASP A 223 13.90 -3.58 4.96
C ASP A 223 12.64 -4.28 4.41
N PRO A 224 11.53 -4.38 5.18
CA PRO A 224 10.25 -4.94 4.71
C PRO A 224 9.73 -4.31 3.41
N LEU A 225 10.22 -3.12 3.03
CA LEU A 225 9.94 -2.50 1.74
C LEU A 225 10.48 -3.29 0.54
N VAL A 226 11.51 -4.12 0.69
CA VAL A 226 12.08 -4.91 -0.42
C VAL A 226 11.08 -5.94 -0.97
N LEU A 227 10.19 -6.47 -0.12
CA LEU A 227 9.10 -7.36 -0.54
C LEU A 227 8.14 -6.70 -1.56
N LEU A 228 8.03 -5.36 -1.54
CA LEU A 228 7.20 -4.60 -2.46
C LEU A 228 7.85 -4.44 -3.85
N TYR A 229 9.19 -4.45 -3.92
CA TYR A 229 9.94 -4.33 -5.18
C TYR A 229 10.27 -5.68 -5.83
N PHE A 230 10.29 -6.77 -5.05
CA PHE A 230 10.68 -8.11 -5.50
C PHE A 230 10.00 -8.58 -6.80
N PRO A 231 8.68 -8.36 -7.03
CA PRO A 231 8.02 -8.83 -8.24
C PRO A 231 8.44 -8.14 -9.54
N TRP A 232 9.01 -6.93 -9.46
CA TRP A 232 9.57 -6.23 -10.61
C TRP A 232 11.01 -6.64 -10.93
N ALA A 233 11.68 -7.31 -9.98
CA ALA A 233 13.08 -7.76 -10.12
C ALA A 233 13.21 -9.21 -10.62
N ASP A 234 12.10 -9.96 -10.76
CA ASP A 234 12.15 -11.34 -11.25
C ASP A 234 12.10 -11.40 -12.78
N ASP A 235 13.25 -11.65 -13.38
CA ASP A 235 13.45 -11.81 -14.83
C ASP A 235 12.94 -13.15 -15.38
N THR A 236 12.47 -14.07 -14.53
CA THR A 236 12.03 -15.38 -14.99
C THR A 236 10.63 -15.37 -15.62
N ILE A 237 10.47 -16.13 -16.72
CA ILE A 237 9.20 -16.34 -17.44
C ILE A 237 8.60 -17.65 -16.94
N GLN A 238 8.10 -17.64 -15.71
CA GLN A 238 7.44 -18.79 -15.08
C GLN A 238 6.11 -18.35 -14.47
N TYR A 239 5.23 -19.32 -14.21
CA TYR A 239 4.00 -19.04 -13.49
C TYR A 239 4.32 -18.66 -12.04
N SER A 240 3.85 -17.49 -11.62
CA SER A 240 3.93 -17.03 -10.25
C SER A 240 2.70 -16.21 -9.88
N ASN A 241 2.32 -16.26 -8.60
CA ASN A 241 1.23 -15.50 -8.03
C ASN A 241 1.57 -15.20 -6.57
N VAL A 242 1.66 -13.93 -6.23
CA VAL A 242 1.87 -13.45 -4.87
C VAL A 242 0.78 -12.45 -4.53
N SER A 243 0.23 -12.57 -3.32
CA SER A 243 -0.75 -11.63 -2.81
C SER A 243 -0.48 -11.33 -1.35
N LEU A 244 -0.53 -10.05 -0.98
CA LEU A 244 -0.55 -9.61 0.41
C LEU A 244 -1.94 -9.09 0.75
N THR A 245 -2.53 -9.64 1.81
CA THR A 245 -3.88 -9.32 2.25
C THR A 245 -3.87 -8.89 3.71
N TYR A 246 -4.44 -7.73 4.02
CA TYR A 246 -4.84 -7.38 5.39
C TYR A 246 -5.97 -8.31 5.83
N ASP A 247 -5.77 -9.01 6.95
CA ASP A 247 -6.69 -9.99 7.50
C ASP A 247 -7.43 -9.39 8.70
N ALA A 248 -8.67 -8.95 8.47
CA ALA A 248 -9.45 -8.25 9.49
C ALA A 248 -9.77 -9.16 10.68
N ARG A 249 -10.05 -10.44 10.42
CA ARG A 249 -10.47 -11.41 11.45
C ARG A 249 -9.35 -11.79 12.39
N ARG A 250 -8.11 -11.83 11.89
CA ARG A 250 -6.92 -12.16 12.70
C ARG A 250 -6.25 -10.92 13.31
N SER A 251 -6.71 -9.72 12.96
CA SER A 251 -6.20 -8.48 13.53
C SER A 251 -6.89 -8.18 14.86
N SER A 252 -6.12 -8.10 15.95
CA SER A 252 -6.61 -7.62 17.25
C SER A 252 -6.72 -6.10 17.30
N THR A 253 -5.93 -5.39 16.46
CA THR A 253 -5.91 -3.94 16.35
C THR A 253 -6.38 -3.50 14.97
N LYS A 254 -7.25 -2.49 14.94
CA LYS A 254 -7.89 -1.97 13.72
C LYS A 254 -7.40 -0.59 13.31
N ALA A 255 -6.61 0.07 14.16
CA ALA A 255 -6.07 1.38 13.92
C ALA A 255 -4.69 1.51 14.58
N VAL A 256 -3.78 2.21 13.92
CA VAL A 256 -2.48 2.59 14.47
C VAL A 256 -2.52 4.07 14.82
N LYS A 257 -2.16 4.40 16.06
CA LYS A 257 -2.15 5.77 16.56
C LYS A 257 -0.73 6.20 16.89
N PHE A 258 -0.29 7.28 16.27
CA PHE A 258 0.94 7.99 16.58
C PHE A 258 0.59 9.23 17.40
N THR A 259 1.40 9.55 18.41
CA THR A 259 1.21 10.73 19.25
C THR A 259 2.55 11.40 19.47
N VAL A 260 2.60 12.71 19.22
CA VAL A 260 3.76 13.57 19.47
C VAL A 260 3.28 14.69 20.38
N ALA A 261 4.00 14.95 21.46
CA ALA A 261 3.71 16.05 22.37
C ALA A 261 5.00 16.81 22.69
N PHE A 262 4.96 18.14 22.61
CA PHE A 262 6.08 19.01 22.97
C PHE A 262 5.81 19.64 24.34
N ALA A 263 6.84 19.94 25.14
CA ALA A 263 6.69 20.97 26.19
C ALA A 263 7.76 22.02 26.02
N ASN A 264 7.37 23.25 26.33
CA ASN A 264 8.31 24.32 26.64
C ASN A 264 8.68 24.18 28.12
N GLU A 265 9.88 23.72 28.41
CA GLU A 265 10.48 23.96 29.72
C GLU A 265 11.04 25.38 29.74
N THR A 266 10.27 26.33 30.28
CA THR A 266 10.89 27.49 30.92
C THR A 266 11.54 26.99 32.20
N SER A 267 12.86 26.84 32.15
CA SER A 267 13.72 26.44 33.26
C SER A 267 13.54 27.37 34.46
N SER A 268 12.64 27.00 35.38
CA SER A 268 12.69 27.51 36.75
C SER A 268 13.52 26.54 37.58
N SER A 269 14.73 26.96 37.91
CA SER A 269 15.63 26.29 38.85
C SER A 269 14.89 25.89 40.13
N ARG A 270 14.72 24.59 40.37
CA ARG A 270 14.32 24.07 41.68
C ARG A 270 15.42 23.17 42.22
N HIS A 271 15.83 23.50 43.44
CA HIS A 271 16.85 22.81 44.21
C HIS A 271 16.53 21.32 44.36
N SER A 272 17.58 20.52 44.25
CA SER A 272 17.64 19.11 44.57
C SER A 272 17.22 18.84 46.01
N GLU A 273 16.10 18.14 46.19
CA GLU A 273 15.82 17.38 47.40
C GLU A 273 15.96 15.88 47.09
N GLU A 274 16.84 15.28 47.88
CA GLU A 274 17.23 13.87 47.88
C GLU A 274 16.03 13.02 48.32
N SER A 275 15.59 12.07 47.47
CA SER A 275 14.63 11.05 47.89
C SER A 275 15.13 9.64 47.56
N LYS A 276 14.90 8.79 48.55
CA LYS A 276 15.44 7.45 48.76
C LYS A 276 15.06 6.47 47.65
N GLY A 277 16.01 5.58 47.37
CA GLY A 277 15.88 4.54 46.37
C GLY A 277 14.69 3.62 46.61
N ASP A 278 13.82 3.56 45.61
CA ASP A 278 12.95 2.43 45.37
C ASP A 278 13.46 1.69 44.14
N ARG A 279 13.48 0.36 44.21
CA ARG A 279 14.00 -0.50 43.15
C ARG A 279 13.00 -0.55 42.00
N ILE A 280 13.02 0.45 41.12
CA ILE A 280 12.22 0.45 39.89
C ILE A 280 12.86 -0.53 38.92
N ASN A 281 12.08 -1.53 38.50
CA ASN A 281 12.47 -2.51 37.48
C ASN A 281 12.62 -1.76 36.14
N PRO A 282 13.82 -1.65 35.54
CA PRO A 282 14.10 -0.70 34.45
C PRO A 282 13.39 -1.00 33.12
N ALA A 283 12.68 -2.12 33.03
CA ALA A 283 11.99 -2.61 31.84
C ALA A 283 10.52 -2.18 31.73
N GLU A 284 9.92 -1.65 32.81
CA GLU A 284 8.49 -1.34 32.85
C GLU A 284 8.30 0.18 33.04
N PRO A 285 7.65 0.88 32.08
CA PRO A 285 7.52 2.33 32.16
C PRO A 285 6.59 2.73 33.31
N SER A 286 6.92 3.82 34.01
CA SER A 286 6.11 4.40 35.09
C SER A 286 4.66 4.74 34.69
N SER A 287 4.38 4.85 33.39
CA SER A 287 3.02 4.91 32.84
C SER A 287 2.94 4.31 31.43
N HIS A 288 1.81 3.65 31.15
CA HIS A 288 1.45 3.17 29.82
C HIS A 288 0.79 4.23 28.95
N SER A 289 0.42 5.40 29.51
CA SER A 289 -0.12 6.50 28.72
C SER A 289 1.01 7.19 27.93
N PRO A 290 0.82 7.46 26.62
CA PRO A 290 1.86 8.08 25.79
C PRO A 290 2.24 9.51 26.20
N ASP A 291 1.39 10.18 26.97
CA ASP A 291 1.45 11.59 27.37
C ASP A 291 1.59 11.79 28.88
N SER A 292 1.97 10.75 29.63
CA SER A 292 2.19 10.88 31.07
C SER A 292 3.37 11.81 31.38
N GLU A 293 3.14 12.73 32.31
CA GLU A 293 4.17 13.63 32.85
C GLU A 293 5.28 12.84 33.53
N THR A 294 4.92 11.85 34.34
CA THR A 294 5.85 10.94 35.04
C THR A 294 6.79 10.21 34.06
N ARG A 295 6.27 9.67 32.96
CA ARG A 295 7.08 9.02 31.92
C ARG A 295 7.99 10.01 31.19
N ARG A 296 7.54 11.25 30.95
CA ARG A 296 8.37 12.29 30.33
C ARG A 296 9.54 12.66 31.22
N GLN A 297 9.31 12.81 32.51
CA GLN A 297 10.33 13.15 33.49
C GLN A 297 11.38 12.03 33.58
N GLU A 298 10.93 10.77 33.60
CA GLU A 298 11.82 9.60 33.55
C GLU A 298 12.70 9.56 32.28
N PHE A 299 12.17 10.00 31.12
CA PHE A 299 12.97 10.10 29.89
C PHE A 299 14.01 11.23 29.94
N LEU A 300 13.65 12.38 30.51
CA LEU A 300 14.56 13.52 30.63
C LEU A 300 15.71 13.22 31.59
N ASP A 301 15.41 12.58 32.72
CA ASP A 301 16.41 12.18 33.72
C ASP A 301 17.41 11.16 33.13
N ARG A 302 16.95 10.24 32.27
CA ARG A 302 17.81 9.26 31.58
C ARG A 302 18.69 9.85 30.47
N VAL A 303 18.34 11.02 29.93
CA VAL A 303 19.14 11.72 28.89
C VAL A 303 20.15 12.68 29.53
N ALA A 304 19.99 12.99 30.82
CA ALA A 304 20.90 13.84 31.59
C ALA A 304 22.05 13.08 32.28
N GLU A 305 22.03 11.73 32.28
CA GLU A 305 23.18 10.85 32.62
C GLU A 305 24.10 10.63 31.41
#